data_AF-A0A318H724-F1
#
_entry.id   AF-A0A318H724-F1
#
_cell.length_a   1.000
_cell.length_b   1.000
_cell.length_c   1.000
_cell.angle_alpha   90.00
_cell.angle_beta   90.00
_cell.angle_gamma   90.00
#
_symmetry.space_group_name_H-M   'P 1'
#
loop_
_entity.id
_entity.type
_entity.pdbx_description
1 polymer ?
#
loop_
_entity_poly.entity_id
_entity_poly.type
_entity_poly.pdbx_seq_one_letter_code
_entity_poly.pdbx_strand_id
1 'polypeptide(L)'
;MTVGVQWVGATRAADASQAAYFRGVLADQREETMSELARSHTRLRDRMTGEQVVGLRAMARMRIDVRELEAKKRELDRLIAALDRRFSALWSQQG
;
A
#
# COMPACT_ATOMS: atom_id res chain seq x y z
N MET A 1 35.31 -13.77 22.62
CA MET A 1 34.96 -13.31 21.26
C MET A 1 33.47 -12.95 21.20
N THR A 2 33.04 -11.81 21.76
CA THR A 2 31.62 -11.41 21.85
C THR A 2 31.24 -10.24 20.94
N VAL A 3 32.22 -9.52 20.41
CA VAL A 3 32.01 -8.29 19.64
C VAL A 3 31.24 -8.55 18.33
N GLY A 4 31.54 -9.64 17.61
CA GLY A 4 30.87 -9.96 16.33
C GLY A 4 29.38 -10.31 16.45
N VAL A 5 28.93 -10.86 17.58
CA VAL A 5 27.52 -11.21 17.80
C VAL A 5 26.69 -9.96 18.13
N GLN A 6 27.29 -8.99 18.81
CA GLN A 6 26.65 -7.74 19.20
C GLN A 6 26.35 -6.83 18.01
N TRP A 7 27.27 -6.75 17.03
CA TRP A 7 27.04 -5.99 15.79
C TRP A 7 25.93 -6.60 14.94
N VAL A 8 25.89 -7.93 14.79
CA VAL A 8 24.84 -8.62 14.03
C VAL A 8 23.45 -8.43 14.67
N GLY A 9 23.36 -8.43 16.00
CA GLY A 9 22.12 -8.12 16.72
C GLY A 9 21.68 -6.66 16.52
N ALA A 10 22.59 -5.70 16.63
CA ALA A 10 22.31 -4.28 16.43
C ALA A 10 21.87 -3.96 14.99
N THR A 11 22.50 -4.57 13.97
CA THR A 11 22.11 -4.42 12.56
C THR A 11 20.71 -4.99 12.31
N ARG A 12 20.40 -6.18 12.84
CA ARG A 12 19.06 -6.78 12.71
C ARG A 12 17.96 -5.95 13.38
N ALA A 13 18.25 -5.37 14.54
CA ALA A 13 17.33 -4.48 15.23
C ALA A 13 17.10 -3.16 14.46
N ALA A 14 18.16 -2.57 13.90
CA ALA A 14 18.05 -1.39 13.05
C ALA A 14 17.23 -1.67 11.77
N ASP A 15 17.48 -2.81 11.12
CA ASP A 15 16.71 -3.26 9.94
C ASP A 15 15.23 -3.47 10.27
N ALA A 16 14.92 -4.04 11.44
CA ALA A 16 13.54 -4.24 11.90
C ALA A 16 12.81 -2.92 12.17
N SER A 17 13.48 -1.95 12.81
CA SER A 17 12.92 -0.62 13.06
C SER A 17 12.65 0.15 11.76
N GLN A 18 13.57 0.10 10.80
CA GLN A 18 13.36 0.70 9.48
C GLN A 18 12.22 0.01 8.72
N ALA A 19 12.14 -1.32 8.78
CA ALA A 19 11.05 -2.07 8.16
C ALA A 19 9.68 -1.72 8.76
N ALA A 20 9.60 -1.54 10.08
CA ALA A 20 8.37 -1.11 10.74
C ALA A 20 7.95 0.31 10.29
N TYR A 21 8.91 1.23 10.20
CA TYR A 21 8.66 2.58 9.66
C TYR A 21 8.12 2.54 8.23
N PHE A 22 8.80 1.85 7.31
CA PHE A 22 8.35 1.74 5.91
C PHE A 22 7.00 1.02 5.79
N ARG A 23 6.75 0.01 6.62
CA ARG A 23 5.45 -0.67 6.67
C ARG A 23 4.33 0.32 7.04
N GLY A 24 4.57 1.19 8.01
CA GLY A 24 3.62 2.26 8.38
C GLY A 24 3.33 3.19 7.21
N VAL A 25 4.38 3.73 6.58
CA VAL A 25 4.25 4.63 5.40
C VAL A 25 3.46 3.95 4.26
N LEU A 26 3.72 2.67 3.99
CA LEU A 26 2.99 1.92 2.96
C LEU A 26 1.52 1.71 3.35
N ALA A 27 1.22 1.51 4.63
CA ALA A 27 -0.15 1.36 5.12
C ALA A 27 -0.95 2.68 4.97
N ASP A 28 -0.34 3.81 5.33
CA ASP A 28 -0.97 5.13 5.15
C ASP A 28 -1.24 5.41 3.67
N GLN A 29 -0.25 5.18 2.79
CA GLN A 29 -0.39 5.36 1.35
C GLN A 29 -1.47 4.44 0.76
N ARG A 30 -1.64 3.25 1.32
CA ARG A 30 -2.68 2.29 0.93
C ARG A 30 -4.06 2.79 1.32
N GLU A 31 -4.23 3.33 2.52
CA GLU A 31 -5.49 3.92 2.99
C GLU A 31 -5.90 5.12 2.14
N GLU A 32 -4.94 6.00 1.80
CA GLU A 32 -5.16 7.11 0.88
C GLU A 32 -5.62 6.61 -0.49
N THR A 33 -4.92 5.61 -1.05
CA THR A 33 -5.26 5.01 -2.36
C THR A 33 -6.66 4.38 -2.33
N MET A 34 -7.04 3.71 -1.23
CA MET A 34 -8.37 3.15 -1.07
C MET A 34 -9.46 4.22 -1.01
N SER A 35 -9.19 5.33 -0.32
CA SER A 35 -10.12 6.48 -0.26
C SER A 35 -10.32 7.11 -1.63
N GLU A 36 -9.23 7.27 -2.41
CA GLU A 36 -9.31 7.74 -3.80
C GLU A 36 -10.08 6.79 -4.71
N LEU A 37 -9.84 5.49 -4.59
CA LEU A 37 -10.54 4.47 -5.35
C LEU A 37 -12.04 4.49 -5.06
N ALA A 38 -12.43 4.59 -3.78
CA ALA A 38 -13.83 4.71 -3.38
C ALA A 38 -14.50 5.96 -4.00
N ARG A 39 -13.83 7.12 -3.93
CA ARG A 39 -14.31 8.36 -4.56
C ARG A 39 -14.45 8.21 -6.08
N SER A 40 -13.48 7.58 -6.75
CA SER A 40 -13.52 7.34 -8.20
C SER A 40 -14.64 6.40 -8.61
N HIS A 41 -14.91 5.34 -7.83
CA HIS A 41 -16.05 4.45 -8.08
C HIS A 41 -17.39 5.16 -7.92
N THR A 42 -17.56 5.97 -6.87
CA THR A 42 -18.78 6.77 -6.67
C THR A 42 -18.99 7.71 -7.85
N ARG A 43 -17.96 8.48 -8.26
CA ARG A 43 -18.05 9.35 -9.45
C ARG A 43 -18.42 8.58 -10.72
N LEU A 44 -17.79 7.42 -10.97
CA LEU A 44 -18.10 6.61 -12.15
C LEU A 44 -19.54 6.11 -12.12
N ARG A 45 -20.04 5.69 -10.96
CA ARG A 45 -21.42 5.26 -10.76
C ARG A 45 -22.39 6.40 -11.04
N ASP A 46 -22.20 7.55 -10.40
CA ASP A 46 -23.09 8.73 -10.55
C ASP A 46 -23.18 9.18 -12.01
N ARG A 47 -22.07 9.12 -12.74
CA ARG A 47 -21.99 9.45 -14.17
C ARG A 47 -22.65 8.38 -15.07
N MET A 48 -22.74 7.14 -14.61
CA MET A 48 -23.44 6.06 -15.34
C MET A 48 -24.93 6.03 -15.06
N THR A 49 -25.37 6.46 -13.87
CA THR A 49 -26.77 6.42 -13.43
C THR A 49 -27.51 7.75 -13.58
N GLY A 50 -26.79 8.88 -13.68
CA GLY A 50 -27.38 10.20 -13.90
C GLY A 50 -27.62 10.52 -15.38
N GLU A 51 -28.52 11.47 -15.64
CA GLU A 51 -28.84 12.03 -16.98
C GLU A 51 -27.66 12.79 -17.64
N GLN A 52 -26.48 12.76 -17.02
CA GLN A 52 -25.33 13.52 -17.48
C GLN A 52 -24.65 12.75 -18.62
N VAL A 53 -24.86 13.19 -19.86
CA VAL A 53 -24.18 12.65 -21.04
C VAL A 53 -22.69 12.95 -20.93
N VAL A 54 -21.92 11.97 -20.46
CA VAL A 54 -20.46 12.04 -20.44
C VAL A 54 -19.94 11.36 -21.71
N GLY A 55 -19.15 12.06 -22.50
CA GLY A 55 -18.57 11.50 -23.71
C GLY A 55 -17.78 10.22 -23.44
N LEU A 56 -17.82 9.26 -24.38
CA LEU A 56 -17.15 7.95 -24.26
C LEU A 56 -15.68 8.05 -23.85
N ARG A 57 -14.97 9.10 -24.32
CA ARG A 57 -13.57 9.36 -23.95
C ARG A 57 -13.39 9.70 -22.47
N ALA A 58 -14.28 10.50 -21.90
CA ALA A 58 -14.23 10.84 -20.48
C ALA A 58 -14.54 9.62 -19.61
N MET A 59 -15.51 8.78 -20.02
CA MET A 59 -15.79 7.50 -19.36
C MET A 59 -14.60 6.53 -19.43
N ALA A 60 -13.96 6.43 -20.60
CA ALA A 60 -12.77 5.60 -20.76
C ALA A 60 -11.63 6.08 -19.86
N ARG A 61 -11.43 7.40 -19.75
CA ARG A 61 -10.40 7.97 -18.87
C ARG A 61 -10.67 7.63 -17.40
N MET A 62 -11.89 7.85 -16.90
CA MET A 62 -12.25 7.51 -15.52
C MET A 62 -12.04 6.02 -15.21
N ARG A 63 -12.35 5.12 -16.15
CA ARG A 63 -12.10 3.68 -15.99
C ARG A 63 -10.61 3.34 -15.96
N ILE A 64 -9.78 4.05 -16.73
CA ILE A 64 -8.33 3.90 -16.67
C ILE A 64 -7.81 4.36 -15.31
N ASP A 65 -8.24 5.53 -14.83
CA ASP A 65 -7.81 6.07 -13.53
C ASP A 65 -8.20 5.11 -12.38
N VAL A 66 -9.39 4.49 -12.42
CA VAL A 66 -9.79 3.44 -11.46
C VAL A 66 -8.84 2.24 -11.52
N ARG A 67 -8.52 1.73 -12.71
CA ARG A 67 -7.61 0.59 -12.88
C ARG A 67 -6.20 0.88 -12.39
N GLU A 68 -5.73 2.11 -12.58
CA GLU A 68 -4.42 2.58 -12.08
C GLU A 68 -4.42 2.59 -10.54
N LEU A 69 -5.47 3.11 -9.91
CA LEU A 69 -5.61 3.08 -8.45
C LEU A 69 -5.70 1.64 -7.90
N GLU A 70 -6.41 0.75 -8.57
CA GLU A 70 -6.46 -0.68 -8.22
C GLU A 70 -5.10 -1.37 -8.37
N ALA A 71 -4.32 -1.03 -9.40
CA ALA A 71 -2.96 -1.52 -9.58
C ALA A 71 -2.04 -1.01 -8.48
N LYS A 72 -2.09 0.29 -8.16
CA LYS A 72 -1.33 0.90 -7.06
C LYS A 72 -1.66 0.23 -5.72
N LYS A 73 -2.95 0.02 -5.42
CA LYS A 73 -3.38 -0.70 -4.20
C LYS A 73 -2.77 -2.11 -4.14
N ARG A 74 -2.86 -2.88 -5.22
CA ARG A 74 -2.31 -4.25 -5.28
C ARG A 74 -0.79 -4.27 -5.07
N GLU A 75 -0.10 -3.25 -5.56
CA GLU A 75 1.34 -3.14 -5.36
C GLU A 75 1.68 -2.81 -3.89
N LEU A 76 0.96 -1.88 -3.28
CA LEU A 76 1.13 -1.57 -1.85
C LEU A 76 0.83 -2.80 -0.98
N ASP A 77 -0.25 -3.54 -1.28
CA ASP A 77 -0.57 -4.82 -0.61
C ASP A 77 0.59 -5.82 -0.72
N ARG A 78 1.23 -5.93 -1.90
CA ARG A 78 2.39 -6.81 -2.11
C ARG A 78 3.62 -6.39 -1.31
N LEU A 79 3.93 -5.09 -1.29
CA LEU A 79 5.08 -4.55 -0.57
C LEU A 79 4.94 -4.75 0.94
N ILE A 80 3.75 -4.46 1.49
CA ILE A 80 3.44 -4.72 2.89
C ILE A 80 3.59 -6.21 3.20
N ALA A 81 2.98 -7.09 2.39
CA ALA A 81 3.09 -8.54 2.60
C ALA A 81 4.54 -9.06 2.49
N ALA A 82 5.38 -8.43 1.65
CA ALA A 82 6.79 -8.78 1.54
C ALA A 82 7.57 -8.40 2.81
N LEU A 83 7.30 -7.20 3.38
CA LEU A 83 7.85 -6.79 4.67
C LEU A 83 7.38 -7.72 5.79
N ASP A 84 6.07 -8.01 5.83
CA ASP A 84 5.47 -8.89 6.84
C ASP A 84 6.10 -10.27 6.84
N ARG A 85 6.29 -10.87 5.66
CA ARG A 85 6.97 -12.17 5.55
C ARG A 85 8.42 -12.11 6.01
N ARG A 86 9.18 -11.10 5.56
CA ARG A 86 10.62 -10.99 5.82
C ARG A 86 10.93 -10.75 7.31
N PHE A 87 10.09 -9.97 7.99
CA PHE A 87 10.34 -9.57 9.38
C PHE A 87 9.45 -10.29 10.41
N SER A 88 8.59 -11.21 9.97
CA SER A 88 7.70 -12.03 10.84
C SER A 88 8.36 -12.59 12.10
N ALA A 89 9.53 -13.21 11.95
CA ALA A 89 10.29 -13.79 13.07
C ALA A 89 10.84 -12.73 14.04
N LEU A 90 11.20 -11.55 13.55
CA LEU A 90 11.75 -10.45 14.37
C LEU A 90 10.63 -9.72 15.13
N TRP A 91 9.46 -9.56 14.52
CA TRP A 91 8.31 -8.97 15.20
C TRP A 91 7.75 -9.87 16.31
N SER A 92 7.76 -11.18 16.09
CA SER A 92 7.33 -12.16 17.10
C SER A 92 8.25 -12.24 18.32
N GLN A 93 9.48 -11.71 18.23
CA GLN A 93 10.44 -11.63 19.34
C GLN A 93 10.36 -10.32 20.12
N GLN A 94 9.61 -9.32 19.62
CA GLN A 94 9.46 -8.00 20.24
C GLN A 94 8.10 -7.80 20.94
N GLY A 95 7.15 -8.73 20.78
CA GLY A 95 5.86 -8.77 21.49
C GLY A 95 5.85 -9.82 22.58
#